data_AF-A0A353ZCP5-F1
#
_entry.id   AF-A0A353ZCP5-F1
#
_cell.length_a   1.000
_cell.length_b   1.000
_cell.length_c   1.000
_cell.angle_alpha   90.00
_cell.angle_beta   90.00
_cell.angle_gamma   90.00
#
_symmetry.space_group_name_H-M   'P 1'
#
loop_
_entity.id
_entity.type
_entity.pdbx_description
1 polymer ?
#
loop_
_entity_poly.entity_id
_entity_poly.type
_entity_poly.pdbx_seq_one_letter_code
_entity_poly.pdbx_strand_id
1 'polypeptide(L)'
;MVTRYWGGWGAPGYGWQAATWATMGAFVGASLANNTQPVYYAYGTGGNVYYENNTVYVNGQASGTPAAYTQQAQAMVQAAPPVDQPQEWMPLGVFALSREGLSDTQAVIELAISKTGAIGGTYHNEASGVSRPIKGTANVEQQRVAIGFSDGKNADIALETGLYNLTQDEAPGLLHMGTDQSEPVLLVRLKQPEGQK
;
A
#
# COMPACT_ATOMS: atom_id res chain seq x y z
N MET A 1 1.30 -21.81 3.64
CA MET A 1 2.62 -21.22 3.96
C MET A 1 2.71 -19.87 3.26
N VAL A 2 2.62 -18.76 3.99
CA VAL A 2 3.05 -17.44 3.50
C VAL A 2 4.10 -16.95 4.47
N THR A 3 5.35 -17.06 4.06
CA THR A 3 6.48 -16.46 4.75
C THR A 3 7.37 -15.95 3.66
N ARG A 4 7.47 -14.63 3.40
CA ARG A 4 8.69 -14.05 2.81
C ARG A 4 8.88 -12.62 3.30
N TYR A 5 9.86 -12.50 4.19
CA TYR A 5 10.33 -11.32 4.87
C TYR A 5 11.78 -11.14 4.38
N TRP A 6 12.01 -10.54 3.21
CA TRP A 6 13.34 -10.37 2.59
C TRP A 6 13.92 -11.50 1.71
N GLY A 7 13.14 -12.04 0.79
CA GLY A 7 13.65 -12.97 -0.26
C GLY A 7 12.59 -13.41 -1.28
N GLY A 8 11.60 -12.55 -1.51
CA GLY A 8 10.23 -13.03 -1.68
C GLY A 8 9.52 -12.88 -3.00
N TRP A 9 10.17 -12.41 -4.06
CA TRP A 9 9.51 -12.24 -5.37
C TRP A 9 10.39 -12.71 -6.54
N GLY A 10 11.49 -13.40 -6.24
CA GLY A 10 12.55 -13.70 -7.21
C GLY A 10 13.85 -14.07 -6.50
N ALA A 11 14.99 -13.62 -7.04
CA ALA A 11 16.30 -13.80 -6.43
C ALA A 11 16.40 -13.12 -5.04
N PRO A 12 17.34 -13.53 -4.16
CA PRO A 12 17.64 -12.81 -2.95
C PRO A 12 17.89 -11.31 -3.23
N GLY A 13 17.41 -10.44 -2.34
CA GLY A 13 17.46 -8.99 -2.55
C GLY A 13 16.37 -8.41 -3.47
N TYR A 14 15.67 -9.21 -4.28
CA TYR A 14 14.72 -8.70 -5.27
C TYR A 14 13.56 -7.88 -4.67
N GLY A 15 13.07 -8.26 -3.48
CA GLY A 15 12.02 -7.52 -2.76
C GLY A 15 12.40 -6.08 -2.36
N TRP A 16 13.70 -5.76 -2.33
CA TRP A 16 14.20 -4.41 -2.03
C TRP A 16 14.17 -3.47 -3.23
N GLN A 17 13.98 -3.98 -4.44
CA GLN A 17 13.99 -3.13 -5.64
C GLN A 17 12.80 -2.18 -5.63
N ALA A 18 13.09 -0.89 -5.78
CA ALA A 18 12.06 0.12 -5.98
C ALA A 18 11.57 0.08 -7.43
N ALA A 19 10.25 0.02 -7.61
CA ALA A 19 9.65 0.28 -8.92
C ALA A 19 9.66 1.78 -9.23
N THR A 20 10.03 2.14 -10.45
CA THR A 20 9.74 3.47 -11.00
C THR A 20 8.34 3.50 -11.60
N TRP A 21 7.75 4.69 -11.75
CA TRP A 21 6.46 4.83 -12.45
C TRP A 21 6.49 4.22 -13.86
N ALA A 22 7.58 4.45 -14.60
CA ALA A 22 7.74 3.91 -15.95
C ALA A 22 7.80 2.38 -15.97
N THR A 23 8.59 1.76 -15.08
CA THR A 23 8.70 0.30 -15.00
C THR A 23 7.41 -0.35 -14.51
N MET A 24 6.70 0.30 -13.58
CA MET A 24 5.41 -0.17 -13.10
C MET A 24 4.34 -0.11 -14.18
N GLY A 25 4.26 0.99 -14.93
CA GLY A 25 3.37 1.13 -16.07
C GLY A 25 3.61 0.05 -17.13
N ALA A 26 4.87 -0.22 -17.45
CA ALA A 26 5.24 -1.28 -18.39
C ALA A 26 4.88 -2.69 -17.89
N PHE A 27 5.01 -2.94 -16.58
CA PHE A 27 4.74 -4.24 -15.96
C PHE A 27 3.25 -4.55 -15.84
N VAL A 28 2.47 -3.61 -15.31
CA VAL A 28 1.01 -3.77 -15.13
C VAL A 28 0.29 -3.69 -16.50
N GLY A 29 0.87 -2.98 -17.48
CA GLY A 29 0.47 -3.05 -18.88
C GLY A 29 -0.70 -2.13 -19.24
N ALA A 30 -1.55 -2.58 -20.17
CA ALA A 30 -2.64 -1.78 -20.77
C ALA A 30 -3.63 -1.17 -19.75
N SER A 31 -3.75 -1.79 -18.58
CA SER A 31 -4.56 -1.35 -17.44
C SER A 31 -4.04 -0.05 -16.80
N LEU A 32 -2.73 0.20 -16.82
CA LEU A 32 -2.12 1.49 -16.43
C LEU A 32 -1.85 2.41 -17.63
N ALA A 33 -1.67 1.84 -18.84
CA ALA A 33 -1.32 2.61 -20.04
C ALA A 33 -2.39 3.60 -20.52
N ASN A 34 -3.66 3.42 -20.11
CA ASN A 34 -4.75 4.34 -20.47
C ASN A 34 -4.82 5.57 -19.56
N ASN A 35 -4.15 5.55 -18.40
CA ASN A 35 -4.07 6.68 -17.46
C ASN A 35 -2.61 6.92 -17.08
N THR A 36 -1.86 7.53 -17.99
CA THR A 36 -0.40 7.70 -17.87
C THR A 36 0.00 8.82 -16.91
N GLN A 37 -0.91 9.74 -16.59
CA GLN A 37 -0.60 10.86 -15.72
C GLN A 37 -0.63 10.39 -14.26
N PRO A 38 0.50 10.50 -13.53
CA PRO A 38 0.54 10.07 -12.14
C PRO A 38 -0.45 10.85 -11.27
N VAL A 39 -1.20 10.14 -10.42
CA VAL A 39 -2.05 10.72 -9.39
C VAL A 39 -1.34 10.60 -8.06
N TYR A 40 -0.98 11.74 -7.48
CA TYR A 40 -0.38 11.79 -6.15
C TYR A 40 -1.47 11.95 -5.09
N TYR A 41 -1.39 11.15 -4.04
CA TYR A 41 -2.31 11.21 -2.88
C TYR A 41 -1.57 11.76 -1.67
N ALA A 42 -2.00 12.90 -1.14
CA ALA A 42 -1.49 13.50 0.08
C ALA A 42 -2.60 13.50 1.12
N TYR A 43 -2.36 12.82 2.24
CA TYR A 43 -3.27 12.73 3.37
C TYR A 43 -2.79 13.63 4.51
N GLY A 44 -3.69 14.08 5.36
CA GLY A 44 -3.37 14.96 6.49
C GLY A 44 -3.50 16.44 6.14
N THR A 45 -2.98 17.30 7.02
CA THR A 45 -3.16 18.75 6.91
C THR A 45 -2.49 19.30 5.65
N GLY A 46 -3.27 20.01 4.82
CA GLY A 46 -2.78 20.59 3.57
C GLY A 46 -2.64 19.59 2.41
N GLY A 47 -3.02 18.32 2.63
CA GLY A 47 -3.10 17.31 1.59
C GLY A 47 -4.26 17.53 0.61
N ASN A 48 -4.22 16.82 -0.52
CA ASN A 48 -5.33 16.83 -1.49
C ASN A 48 -6.44 15.84 -1.15
N VAL A 49 -6.24 15.01 -0.10
CA VAL A 49 -7.29 14.23 0.55
C VAL A 49 -7.59 14.82 1.92
N TYR A 50 -8.78 15.38 2.10
CA TYR A 50 -9.17 16.05 3.33
C TYR A 50 -10.64 15.86 3.67
N TYR A 51 -10.98 16.10 4.93
CA TYR A 51 -12.29 15.86 5.51
C TYR A 51 -12.92 17.20 5.88
N GLU A 52 -14.07 17.54 5.31
CA GLU A 52 -14.79 18.78 5.57
C GLU A 52 -16.30 18.52 5.54
N ASN A 53 -17.04 19.05 6.52
CA ASN A 53 -18.51 18.97 6.58
C ASN A 53 -19.06 17.54 6.34
N ASN A 54 -18.48 16.53 7.01
CA ASN A 54 -18.84 15.11 6.88
C ASN A 54 -18.67 14.55 5.44
N THR A 55 -17.79 15.15 4.64
CA THR A 55 -17.46 14.73 3.29
C THR A 55 -15.95 14.61 3.15
N VAL A 56 -15.49 13.52 2.53
CA VAL A 56 -14.10 13.34 2.11
C VAL A 56 -13.96 13.95 0.73
N TYR A 57 -12.95 14.78 0.53
CA TYR A 57 -12.60 15.37 -0.74
C TYR A 57 -11.28 14.78 -1.24
N VAL A 58 -11.21 14.46 -2.53
CA VAL A 58 -9.99 14.05 -3.23
C VAL A 58 -9.80 15.03 -4.39
N ASN A 59 -8.69 15.78 -4.39
CA ASN A 59 -8.44 16.85 -5.36
C ASN A 59 -9.61 17.85 -5.46
N GLY A 60 -10.23 18.18 -4.32
CA GLY A 60 -11.39 19.08 -4.25
C GLY A 60 -12.70 18.50 -4.79
N GLN A 61 -12.72 17.24 -5.24
CA GLN A 61 -13.93 16.53 -5.64
C GLN A 61 -14.48 15.71 -4.48
N ALA A 62 -15.79 15.76 -4.25
CA ALA A 62 -16.43 14.97 -3.20
C ALA A 62 -16.30 13.47 -3.50
N SER A 63 -15.79 12.70 -2.52
CA SER A 63 -15.53 11.26 -2.61
C SER A 63 -16.40 10.43 -1.66
N GLY A 64 -17.40 11.05 -1.01
CA GLY A 64 -18.35 10.39 -0.11
C GLY A 64 -18.20 10.82 1.34
N THR A 65 -18.93 10.16 2.25
CA THR A 65 -18.77 10.37 3.70
C THR A 65 -17.51 9.68 4.22
N PRO A 66 -16.98 10.07 5.40
CA PRO A 66 -15.89 9.36 6.08
C PRO A 66 -16.07 7.84 6.15
N ALA A 67 -17.26 7.39 6.55
CA ALA A 67 -17.60 5.97 6.64
C ALA A 67 -17.63 5.29 5.27
N ALA A 68 -18.22 5.94 4.26
CA ALA A 68 -18.27 5.40 2.89
C ALA A 68 -16.87 5.29 2.28
N TYR A 69 -16.00 6.27 2.52
CA TYR A 69 -14.62 6.26 2.04
C TYR A 69 -13.80 5.14 2.68
N THR A 70 -13.95 4.93 4.00
CA THR A 70 -13.35 3.80 4.73
C THR A 70 -13.84 2.46 4.19
N GLN A 71 -15.15 2.32 3.96
CA GLN A 71 -15.74 1.10 3.40
C GLN A 71 -15.23 0.81 1.98
N GLN A 72 -14.97 1.82 1.16
CA GLN A 72 -14.35 1.63 -0.17
C GLN A 72 -12.96 1.01 -0.05
N ALA A 73 -12.10 1.54 0.84
CA ALA A 73 -10.76 1.01 1.07
C ALA A 73 -10.82 -0.45 1.57
N GLN A 74 -11.70 -0.75 2.53
CA GLN A 74 -11.91 -2.11 3.03
C GLN A 74 -12.43 -3.05 1.92
N ALA A 75 -13.37 -2.59 1.10
CA ALA A 75 -13.89 -3.37 -0.03
C ALA A 75 -12.79 -3.69 -1.05
N MET A 76 -11.88 -2.75 -1.33
CA MET A 76 -10.70 -3.00 -2.17
C MET A 76 -9.79 -4.09 -1.59
N VAL A 77 -9.57 -4.10 -0.27
CA VAL A 77 -8.82 -5.18 0.41
C VAL A 77 -9.55 -6.53 0.32
N GLN A 78 -10.87 -6.54 0.45
CA GLN A 78 -11.66 -7.78 0.35
C GLN A 78 -11.74 -8.32 -1.07
N ALA A 79 -11.71 -7.45 -2.08
CA ALA A 79 -11.67 -7.82 -3.49
C ALA A 79 -10.29 -8.33 -3.94
N ALA A 80 -9.28 -8.34 -3.06
CA ALA A 80 -7.95 -8.85 -3.39
C ALA A 80 -8.01 -10.29 -3.88
N PRO A 81 -7.46 -10.59 -5.07
CA PRO A 81 -7.44 -11.94 -5.57
C PRO A 81 -6.60 -12.83 -4.65
N PRO A 82 -6.92 -14.12 -4.56
CA PRO A 82 -6.11 -15.08 -3.81
C PRO A 82 -4.65 -15.05 -4.28
N VAL A 83 -3.72 -14.89 -3.34
CA VAL A 83 -2.26 -14.83 -3.56
C VAL A 83 -1.64 -16.20 -3.88
N ASP A 84 -2.43 -17.27 -3.85
CA ASP A 84 -2.02 -18.66 -4.13
C ASP A 84 -2.06 -19.04 -5.62
N GLN A 85 -2.58 -18.15 -6.48
CA GLN A 85 -2.51 -18.35 -7.92
C GLN A 85 -1.12 -17.99 -8.47
N PRO A 86 -0.58 -18.75 -9.44
CA PRO A 86 0.67 -18.39 -10.12
C PRO A 86 0.54 -17.00 -10.75
N GLN A 87 1.26 -16.03 -10.18
CA GLN A 87 1.28 -14.65 -10.64
C GLN A 87 2.73 -14.19 -10.74
N GLU A 88 3.01 -13.38 -11.76
CA GLU A 88 4.26 -12.62 -11.81
C GLU A 88 4.12 -11.38 -10.92
N TRP A 89 5.16 -11.09 -10.16
CA TRP A 89 5.18 -10.01 -9.18
C TRP A 89 6.36 -9.07 -9.45
N MET A 90 6.07 -7.78 -9.42
CA MET A 90 7.08 -6.73 -9.44
C MET A 90 7.18 -6.13 -8.03
N PRO A 91 8.38 -6.10 -7.43
CA PRO A 91 8.61 -5.49 -6.14
C PRO A 91 8.33 -3.99 -6.21
N LEU A 92 7.61 -3.48 -5.20
CA LEU A 92 7.42 -2.06 -4.95
C LEU A 92 8.44 -1.54 -3.93
N GLY A 93 9.22 -2.42 -3.32
CA GLY A 93 10.20 -2.12 -2.30
C GLY A 93 9.67 -2.36 -0.90
N VAL A 94 10.45 -1.91 0.07
CA VAL A 94 10.13 -2.09 1.49
C VAL A 94 10.16 -0.77 2.21
N PHE A 95 9.18 -0.58 3.10
CA PHE A 95 8.88 0.70 3.71
C PHE A 95 8.80 0.57 5.23
N ALA A 96 9.35 1.53 5.96
CA ALA A 96 8.98 1.77 7.35
C ALA A 96 7.64 2.53 7.39
N LEU A 97 6.71 2.10 8.25
CA LEU A 97 5.38 2.72 8.39
C LEU A 97 5.38 3.75 9.52
N SER A 98 5.68 5.01 9.29
CA SER A 98 5.60 6.03 10.34
C SER A 98 4.15 6.48 10.61
N ARG A 99 3.84 6.78 11.88
CA ARG A 99 2.57 7.36 12.33
C ARG A 99 2.87 8.65 13.09
N GLU A 100 2.05 9.69 12.91
CA GLU A 100 2.23 10.94 13.64
C GLU A 100 2.18 10.71 15.17
N GLY A 101 3.11 11.32 15.90
CA GLY A 101 3.23 11.17 17.35
C GLY A 101 3.93 9.90 17.85
N LEU A 102 4.39 9.02 16.96
CA LEU A 102 5.19 7.85 17.31
C LEU A 102 6.62 7.99 16.75
N SER A 103 7.59 8.22 17.65
CA SER A 103 9.00 8.45 17.30
C SER A 103 9.76 7.19 16.88
N ASP A 104 9.32 6.02 17.35
CA ASP A 104 9.88 4.72 16.98
C ASP A 104 8.80 3.91 16.29
N THR A 105 8.77 3.93 14.96
CA THR A 105 7.98 2.91 14.27
C THR A 105 8.85 1.71 13.92
N GLN A 106 8.63 0.64 14.68
CA GLN A 106 9.20 -0.69 14.47
C GLN A 106 8.43 -1.50 13.44
N ALA A 107 7.59 -0.89 12.60
CA ALA A 107 6.77 -1.59 11.62
C ALA A 107 7.34 -1.40 10.21
N VAL A 108 7.60 -2.52 9.53
CA VAL A 108 8.15 -2.57 8.18
C VAL A 108 7.20 -3.35 7.27
N ILE A 109 7.00 -2.88 6.03
CA ILE A 109 6.10 -3.49 5.05
C ILE A 109 6.83 -3.70 3.73
N GLU A 110 7.02 -4.97 3.36
CA GLU A 110 7.47 -5.38 2.02
C GLU A 110 6.26 -5.45 1.09
N LEU A 111 6.35 -4.84 -0.10
CA LEU A 111 5.25 -4.77 -1.06
C LEU A 111 5.69 -5.23 -2.46
N ALA A 112 4.78 -5.91 -3.16
CA ALA A 112 4.86 -6.17 -4.58
C ALA A 112 3.48 -6.08 -5.24
N ILE A 113 3.48 -5.80 -6.53
CA ILE A 113 2.29 -5.72 -7.39
C ILE A 113 2.32 -6.79 -8.46
N SER A 114 1.18 -7.40 -8.77
CA SER A 114 1.05 -8.32 -9.90
C SER A 114 0.66 -7.59 -11.19
N LYS A 115 0.76 -8.25 -12.34
CA LYS A 115 0.30 -7.68 -13.62
C LYS A 115 -1.17 -7.27 -13.63
N THR A 116 -2.00 -7.85 -12.76
CA THR A 116 -3.44 -7.55 -12.66
C THR A 116 -3.76 -6.52 -11.59
N GLY A 117 -2.74 -5.93 -10.94
CA GLY A 117 -2.94 -4.94 -9.87
C GLY A 117 -3.21 -5.55 -8.49
N ALA A 118 -3.02 -6.86 -8.30
CA ALA A 118 -3.03 -7.43 -6.95
C ALA A 118 -1.81 -6.91 -6.17
N ILE A 119 -1.98 -6.66 -4.87
CA ILE A 119 -0.88 -6.32 -3.96
C ILE A 119 -0.66 -7.47 -3.00
N GLY A 120 0.61 -7.85 -2.82
CA GLY A 120 1.04 -8.87 -1.87
C GLY A 120 2.28 -8.43 -1.12
N GLY A 121 2.61 -9.14 -0.04
CA GLY A 121 3.77 -8.82 0.76
C GLY A 121 3.71 -9.32 2.19
N THR A 122 4.56 -8.72 3.02
CA THR A 122 4.68 -9.04 4.44
C THR A 122 4.77 -7.76 5.26
N TYR A 123 3.93 -7.66 6.28
CA TYR A 123 4.11 -6.73 7.39
C TYR A 123 4.98 -7.41 8.45
N HIS A 124 5.88 -6.66 9.07
CA HIS A 124 6.63 -7.11 10.23
C HIS A 124 6.75 -6.02 11.28
N ASN A 125 6.63 -6.43 12.52
CA ASN A 125 6.86 -5.59 13.68
C ASN A 125 8.17 -6.02 14.35
N GLU A 126 9.22 -5.20 14.22
CA GLU A 126 10.57 -5.45 14.72
C GLU A 126 10.61 -5.55 16.25
N ALA A 127 9.71 -4.86 16.96
CA ALA A 127 9.61 -4.93 18.43
C ALA A 127 9.25 -6.34 18.91
N SER A 128 8.23 -6.91 18.26
CA SER A 128 7.62 -8.18 18.65
C SER A 128 8.18 -9.36 17.87
N GLY A 129 8.91 -9.11 16.78
CA GLY A 129 9.38 -10.11 15.82
C GLY A 129 8.24 -10.75 15.01
N VAL A 130 7.01 -10.22 15.09
CA VAL A 130 5.84 -10.82 14.45
C VAL A 130 5.75 -10.37 12.99
N SER A 131 5.75 -11.34 12.08
CA SER A 131 5.43 -11.15 10.67
C SER A 131 4.01 -11.59 10.35
N ARG A 132 3.31 -10.82 9.51
CA ARG A 132 1.96 -11.12 9.04
C ARG A 132 1.87 -10.93 7.52
N PRO A 133 1.18 -11.84 6.81
CA PRO A 133 1.00 -11.70 5.38
C PRO A 133 -0.03 -10.60 5.08
N ILE A 134 0.20 -9.87 4.00
CA ILE A 134 -0.71 -8.83 3.51
C ILE A 134 -1.30 -9.19 2.15
N LYS A 135 -2.48 -8.62 1.87
CA LYS A 135 -3.17 -8.66 0.58
C LYS A 135 -3.71 -7.27 0.27
N GLY A 136 -3.89 -6.98 -1.01
CA GLY A 136 -4.51 -5.73 -1.44
C GLY A 136 -4.81 -5.69 -2.92
N THR A 137 -5.34 -4.56 -3.36
CA THR A 137 -5.59 -4.26 -4.77
C THR A 137 -5.22 -2.83 -5.11
N ALA A 138 -4.77 -2.64 -6.34
CA ALA A 138 -4.66 -1.36 -6.98
C ALA A 138 -5.90 -1.13 -7.87
N ASN A 139 -6.65 -0.08 -7.60
CA ASN A 139 -7.54 0.50 -8.59
C ASN A 139 -6.69 1.31 -9.57
N VAL A 140 -6.34 0.72 -10.71
CA VAL A 140 -5.46 1.32 -11.72
C VAL A 140 -6.05 2.58 -12.38
N GLU A 141 -7.37 2.70 -12.44
CA GLU A 141 -8.04 3.87 -13.03
C GLU A 141 -7.87 5.08 -12.12
N GLN A 142 -8.10 4.90 -10.81
CA GLN A 142 -7.93 5.93 -9.80
C GLN A 142 -6.50 6.03 -9.28
N GLN A 143 -5.63 5.07 -9.60
CA GLN A 143 -4.31 4.89 -9.00
C GLN A 143 -4.35 4.86 -7.46
N ARG A 144 -5.41 4.28 -6.87
CA ARG A 144 -5.53 4.03 -5.42
C ARG A 144 -5.11 2.61 -5.10
N VAL A 145 -4.46 2.43 -3.95
CA VAL A 145 -4.05 1.13 -3.44
C VAL A 145 -4.61 0.97 -2.04
N ALA A 146 -5.25 -0.18 -1.76
CA ALA A 146 -5.66 -0.54 -0.42
C ALA A 146 -5.06 -1.90 -0.03
N ILE A 147 -4.48 -1.96 1.16
CA ILE A 147 -3.74 -3.11 1.69
C ILE A 147 -4.29 -3.47 3.07
N GLY A 148 -4.43 -4.75 3.36
CA GLY A 148 -4.77 -5.26 4.69
C GLY A 148 -4.16 -6.62 4.94
N PHE A 149 -4.45 -7.21 6.10
CA PHE A 149 -3.93 -8.53 6.46
C PHE A 149 -4.68 -9.65 5.75
N SER A 150 -3.96 -10.71 5.35
CA SER A 150 -4.56 -11.89 4.71
C SER A 150 -4.76 -13.08 5.65
N ASP A 151 -4.36 -12.95 6.91
CA ASP A 151 -4.48 -14.00 7.94
C ASP A 151 -5.86 -14.05 8.63
N GLY A 152 -6.82 -13.25 8.16
CA GLY A 152 -8.19 -13.18 8.68
C GLY A 152 -8.34 -12.44 10.01
N LYS A 153 -7.25 -11.92 10.60
CA LYS A 153 -7.28 -11.10 11.82
C LYS A 153 -7.23 -9.62 11.46
N ASN A 154 -7.92 -8.78 12.23
CA ASN A 154 -8.02 -7.34 11.95
C ASN A 154 -8.50 -7.07 10.52
N ALA A 155 -9.55 -7.78 10.09
CA ALA A 155 -10.11 -7.69 8.73
C ALA A 155 -10.76 -6.33 8.43
N ASP A 156 -10.92 -5.49 9.46
CA ASP A 156 -11.41 -4.11 9.44
C ASP A 156 -10.28 -3.07 9.28
N ILE A 157 -9.01 -3.50 9.29
CA ILE A 157 -7.88 -2.61 9.01
C ILE A 157 -7.62 -2.54 7.50
N ALA A 158 -7.53 -1.31 6.99
CA ALA A 158 -7.09 -1.04 5.63
C ALA A 158 -6.09 0.14 5.62
N LEU A 159 -4.92 -0.07 5.04
CA LEU A 159 -3.98 0.99 4.70
C LEU A 159 -4.21 1.40 3.25
N GLU A 160 -4.60 2.65 3.05
CA GLU A 160 -4.75 3.25 1.73
C GLU A 160 -3.54 4.13 1.37
N THR A 161 -3.12 4.10 0.10
CA THR A 161 -2.12 5.02 -0.47
C THR A 161 -2.32 5.17 -1.99
N GLY A 162 -1.50 6.01 -2.63
CA GLY A 162 -1.44 6.14 -4.08
C GLY A 162 -0.51 5.10 -4.73
N LEU A 163 -0.92 4.57 -5.88
CA LEU A 163 -0.08 3.68 -6.67
C LEU A 163 1.20 4.41 -7.15
N TYR A 164 1.08 5.67 -7.59
CA TYR A 164 2.24 6.49 -7.91
C TYR A 164 3.10 6.79 -6.68
N ASN A 165 2.48 7.07 -5.52
CA ASN A 165 3.20 7.33 -4.28
C ASN A 165 4.17 6.19 -3.94
N LEU A 166 3.77 4.92 -4.14
CA LEU A 166 4.61 3.74 -3.93
C LEU A 166 5.83 3.63 -4.85
N THR A 167 6.01 4.55 -5.80
CA THR A 167 7.22 4.67 -6.63
C THR A 167 8.19 5.75 -6.13
N GLN A 168 7.79 6.51 -5.10
CA GLN A 168 8.58 7.59 -4.50
C GLN A 168 9.33 7.10 -3.25
N ASP A 169 10.25 7.90 -2.72
CA ASP A 169 10.94 7.59 -1.46
C ASP A 169 10.00 7.67 -0.24
N GLU A 170 8.96 8.49 -0.35
CA GLU A 170 7.93 8.67 0.66
C GLU A 170 6.54 8.50 0.04
N ALA A 171 5.71 7.67 0.65
CA ALA A 171 4.35 7.44 0.24
C ALA A 171 3.38 7.74 1.39
N PRO A 172 2.76 8.94 1.41
CA PRO A 172 1.67 9.24 2.31
C PRO A 172 0.55 8.20 2.18
N GLY A 173 -0.05 7.84 3.30
CA GLY A 173 -1.17 6.92 3.36
C GLY A 173 -2.18 7.32 4.41
N LEU A 174 -3.29 6.59 4.42
CA LEU A 174 -4.35 6.72 5.40
C LEU A 174 -4.65 5.34 5.98
N LEU A 175 -4.46 5.19 7.28
CA LEU A 175 -4.75 3.96 7.99
C LEU A 175 -6.19 4.01 8.52
N HIS A 176 -7.06 3.17 7.97
CA HIS A 176 -8.41 2.96 8.44
C HIS A 176 -8.45 1.84 9.49
N MET A 177 -9.13 2.10 10.61
CA MET A 177 -9.35 1.16 11.71
C MET A 177 -10.84 1.15 12.06
N GLY A 178 -11.53 0.04 11.82
CA GLY A 178 -12.98 0.00 11.95
C GLY A 178 -13.68 0.90 10.92
N THR A 179 -14.82 1.48 11.27
CA THR A 179 -15.61 2.33 10.35
C THR A 179 -15.37 3.82 10.51
N ASP A 180 -14.93 4.24 11.70
CA ASP A 180 -15.00 5.65 12.12
C ASP A 180 -13.64 6.24 12.49
N GLN A 181 -12.58 5.42 12.48
CA GLN A 181 -11.22 5.88 12.79
C GLN A 181 -10.35 5.79 11.57
N SER A 182 -9.73 6.91 11.22
CA SER A 182 -8.73 7.00 10.17
C SER A 182 -7.66 7.99 10.57
N GLU A 183 -6.40 7.69 10.28
CA GLU A 183 -5.28 8.56 10.61
C GLU A 183 -4.25 8.58 9.49
N PRO A 184 -3.60 9.73 9.23
CA PRO A 184 -2.50 9.80 8.28
C PRO A 184 -1.31 8.97 8.76
N VAL A 185 -0.66 8.32 7.80
CA VAL A 185 0.59 7.59 7.99
C VAL A 185 1.56 7.91 6.86
N LEU A 186 2.84 7.61 7.06
CA LEU A 186 3.87 7.79 6.04
C LEU A 186 4.66 6.50 5.84
N LEU A 187 4.66 5.98 4.62
CA LEU A 187 5.55 4.89 4.24
C LEU A 187 6.87 5.47 3.75
N VAL A 188 7.96 5.23 4.47
CA VAL A 188 9.32 5.69 4.12
C VAL A 188 10.11 4.54 3.55
N ARG A 189 10.57 4.66 2.31
CA ARG A 189 11.32 3.63 1.62
C ARG A 189 12.66 3.36 2.31
N LEU A 190 12.92 2.08 2.58
CA LEU A 190 14.17 1.63 3.16
C LEU A 190 15.15 1.20 2.07
N LYS A 191 16.44 1.46 2.31
CA LYS A 191 17.53 0.92 1.50
C LYS A 191 17.87 -0.48 1.97
N GLN A 192 18.24 -1.35 1.03
CA GLN A 192 18.77 -2.67 1.33
C GLN A 192 20.01 -2.56 2.24
N PRO A 193 20.02 -3.24 3.40
CA PRO A 193 21.17 -3.32 4.28
C PRO A 193 22.35 -3.93 3.57
N GLU A 194 23.53 -3.38 3.83
CA GLU A 194 24.77 -3.93 3.33
C GLU A 194 24.94 -5.39 3.79
N GLY A 195 25.19 -6.31 2.84
CA GLY A 195 25.48 -7.71 3.13
C GLY A 195 24.31 -8.70 2.99
N GLN A 196 23.07 -8.25 2.78
CA GLN A 196 22.00 -9.14 2.28
C GLN A 196 22.15 -9.26 0.76
N LYS A 197 22.68 -10.37 0.25
CA LYS A 197 22.80 -10.67 -1.19
C LYS A 197 21.96 -11.85 -1.61
#